data_AF-A0A1G7NIX2-F1
#
_entry.id   AF-A0A1G7NIX2-F1
#
_cell.length_a   1.000
_cell.length_b   1.000
_cell.length_c   1.000
_cell.angle_alpha   90.00
_cell.angle_beta   90.00
_cell.angle_gamma   90.00
#
_symmetry.space_group_name_H-M   'P 1'
#
loop_
_entity.id
_entity.type
_entity.pdbx_description
1 polymer ?
#
loop_
_entity_poly.entity_id
_entity_poly.type
_entity_poly.pdbx_seq_one_letter_code
_entity_poly.pdbx_strand_id
1 'polypeptide(L)'
;MTTTLGIIGTGSVGAGVARRAVDAGLDVVLGNSRGPETLADLVASLGSRARAATPAEVADVTEVVLAAVPLAAHERLSRAELAGKIVIDPMNYAPTAAWSSPELDRDELTSSELVQRHLSGSRVVKALHSIGPHQLLQLHRERGAADRTAIPISGDDAAAKKEVTDLFDVLGFDVVDLGPLAESWRSEPNTPLYALPYVGEPPSGLTPVEFVAWAQAADGVPVSAAQVEQLAAATVRGPAGFRW
;
A
#
# COMPACT_ATOMS: atom_id res chain seq x y z
N MET A 1 11.82 -2.09 -15.85
CA MET A 1 11.28 -0.92 -15.15
C MET A 1 9.92 -0.60 -15.71
N THR A 2 8.93 -0.67 -14.84
CA THR A 2 7.53 -0.38 -15.07
C THR A 2 7.35 1.06 -15.54
N THR A 3 6.76 1.24 -16.72
CA THR A 3 6.38 2.57 -17.26
C THR A 3 4.89 2.88 -17.04
N THR A 4 4.10 1.85 -16.76
CA THR A 4 2.64 1.93 -16.58
C THR A 4 2.22 1.21 -15.31
N LEU A 5 1.58 1.92 -14.38
CA LEU A 5 1.06 1.36 -13.13
C LEU A 5 -0.44 1.08 -13.23
N GLY A 6 -0.84 -0.16 -12.98
CA GLY A 6 -2.25 -0.51 -12.82
C GLY A 6 -2.72 -0.22 -11.40
N ILE A 7 -3.93 0.30 -11.22
CA ILE A 7 -4.52 0.52 -9.89
C ILE A 7 -5.95 0.00 -9.89
N ILE A 8 -6.22 -0.98 -9.02
CA ILE A 8 -7.56 -1.49 -8.74
C ILE A 8 -7.98 -0.98 -7.36
N GLY A 9 -9.01 -0.14 -7.35
CA GLY A 9 -9.48 0.57 -6.15
C GLY A 9 -8.99 2.01 -6.14
N THR A 10 -9.93 2.95 -6.28
CA THR A 10 -9.64 4.38 -6.41
C THR A 10 -10.16 5.17 -5.20
N GLY A 11 -9.97 4.60 -4.01
CA GLY A 11 -10.14 5.32 -2.74
C GLY A 11 -8.99 6.30 -2.51
N SER A 12 -8.84 6.80 -1.28
CA SER A 12 -7.81 7.77 -0.93
C SER A 12 -6.38 7.31 -1.25
N VAL A 13 -6.04 6.06 -0.90
CA VAL A 13 -4.74 5.44 -1.22
C VAL A 13 -4.52 5.36 -2.72
N GLY A 14 -5.44 4.72 -3.45
CA GLY A 14 -5.31 4.53 -4.91
C GLY A 14 -5.21 5.85 -5.68
N ALA A 15 -6.01 6.86 -5.31
CA ALA A 15 -5.94 8.18 -5.92
C ALA A 15 -4.63 8.92 -5.59
N GLY A 16 -4.14 8.82 -4.35
CA GLY A 16 -2.86 9.40 -3.94
C GLY A 16 -1.68 8.79 -4.69
N VAL A 17 -1.64 7.46 -4.83
CA VAL A 17 -0.61 6.76 -5.61
C VAL A 17 -0.72 7.12 -7.10
N ALA A 18 -1.93 7.20 -7.65
CA ALA A 18 -2.14 7.62 -9.04
C ALA A 18 -1.56 9.00 -9.31
N ARG A 19 -1.83 9.96 -8.42
CA ARG A 19 -1.28 11.33 -8.49
C ARG A 19 0.24 11.28 -8.47
N ARG A 20 0.84 10.61 -7.48
CA ARG A 20 2.29 10.53 -7.36
C ARG A 20 2.92 9.87 -8.57
N ALA A 21 2.33 8.80 -9.09
CA ALA A 21 2.84 8.09 -10.27
C ALA A 21 2.83 8.97 -11.52
N VAL A 22 1.74 9.70 -11.77
CA VAL A 22 1.66 10.66 -12.89
C VAL A 22 2.69 11.79 -12.73
N ASP A 23 2.80 12.35 -11.53
CA ASP A 23 3.78 13.39 -11.21
C ASP A 23 5.23 12.88 -11.32
N ALA A 24 5.45 11.56 -11.21
CA ALA A 24 6.73 10.89 -11.45
C ALA A 24 6.96 10.54 -12.94
N GLY A 25 6.00 10.86 -13.82
CA GLY A 25 6.09 10.62 -15.26
C GLY A 25 5.62 9.25 -15.73
N LEU A 26 4.97 8.46 -14.88
CA LEU A 26 4.40 7.16 -15.23
C LEU A 26 3.00 7.32 -15.85
N ASP A 27 2.64 6.39 -16.73
CA ASP A 27 1.25 6.23 -17.16
C ASP A 27 0.48 5.41 -16.12
N VAL A 28 -0.80 5.72 -15.93
CA VAL A 28 -1.66 5.08 -14.91
C VAL A 28 -2.96 4.60 -15.54
N VAL A 29 -3.30 3.34 -15.27
CA VAL A 29 -4.59 2.74 -15.65
C VAL A 29 -5.39 2.44 -14.40
N LEU A 30 -6.52 3.13 -14.25
CA LEU A 30 -7.35 3.12 -13.05
C LEU A 30 -8.61 2.28 -13.27
N GLY A 31 -8.88 1.34 -12.36
CA GLY A 31 -10.13 0.61 -12.30
C GLY A 31 -10.72 0.59 -10.91
N ASN A 32 -12.05 0.55 -10.83
CA ASN A 32 -12.77 0.35 -9.58
C ASN A 32 -13.99 -0.55 -9.81
N SER A 33 -14.70 -0.92 -8.73
CA SER A 33 -15.87 -1.79 -8.80
C SER A 33 -17.16 -1.12 -9.29
N ARG A 34 -17.12 0.19 -9.56
CA ARG A 34 -18.30 1.00 -9.92
C ARG A 34 -18.36 1.38 -11.39
N GLY A 35 -17.31 1.06 -12.15
CA GLY A 35 -17.23 1.32 -13.60
C GLY A 35 -16.29 2.48 -13.95
N PRO A 36 -15.64 2.43 -15.13
CA PRO A 36 -14.68 3.45 -15.58
C PRO A 36 -15.28 4.87 -15.64
N GLU A 37 -16.57 4.99 -15.94
CA GLU A 37 -17.31 6.25 -16.01
C GLU A 37 -17.29 7.02 -14.67
N THR A 38 -17.22 6.31 -13.54
CA THR A 38 -17.14 6.91 -12.21
C THR A 38 -15.78 7.55 -11.90
N LEU A 39 -14.80 7.39 -12.80
CA LEU A 39 -13.44 7.89 -12.66
C LEU A 39 -13.16 9.13 -13.51
N ALA A 40 -14.17 9.65 -14.22
CA ALA A 40 -14.00 10.78 -15.14
C ALA A 40 -13.29 11.99 -14.49
N ASP A 41 -13.77 12.42 -13.32
CA ASP A 41 -13.21 13.58 -12.61
C ASP A 41 -11.77 13.31 -12.13
N LEU A 42 -11.51 12.11 -11.61
CA LEU A 42 -10.17 11.72 -11.16
C LEU A 42 -9.19 11.71 -12.33
N VAL A 43 -9.55 11.07 -13.45
CA VAL A 43 -8.73 11.05 -14.67
C VAL A 43 -8.49 12.46 -15.21
N ALA A 44 -9.54 13.29 -15.29
CA ALA A 44 -9.41 14.67 -15.73
C ALA A 44 -8.43 15.46 -14.84
N SER A 45 -8.49 15.25 -13.53
CA SER A 45 -7.58 15.90 -12.58
C SER A 45 -6.13 15.42 -12.70
N LEU A 46 -5.90 14.17 -13.13
CA LEU A 46 -4.58 13.57 -13.28
C LEU A 46 -3.93 13.94 -14.63
N GLY A 47 -4.73 14.19 -15.67
CA GLY A 47 -4.24 14.62 -16.98
C GLY A 47 -3.94 13.45 -17.92
N SER A 48 -3.17 13.73 -18.98
CA SER A 48 -3.06 12.85 -20.16
C SER A 48 -2.39 11.49 -19.92
N ARG A 49 -1.70 11.33 -18.78
CA ARG A 49 -1.04 10.07 -18.39
C ARG A 49 -1.98 9.10 -17.67
N ALA A 50 -3.19 9.53 -17.32
CA ALA A 50 -4.17 8.69 -16.65
C ALA A 50 -5.32 8.31 -17.58
N ARG A 51 -5.80 7.07 -17.44
CA ARG A 51 -7.06 6.64 -18.05
C ARG A 51 -7.84 5.71 -17.14
N ALA A 52 -9.16 5.71 -17.31
CA ALA A 52 -10.04 4.76 -16.63
C ALA A 52 -10.18 3.47 -17.46
N ALA A 53 -10.37 2.35 -16.77
CA ALA A 53 -10.59 1.03 -17.34
C ALA A 53 -11.34 0.15 -16.33
N THR A 54 -11.84 -1.00 -16.77
CA THR A 54 -12.33 -2.04 -15.86
C THR A 54 -11.16 -2.69 -15.12
N PRO A 55 -11.37 -3.31 -13.94
CA PRO A 55 -10.30 -4.05 -13.25
C PRO A 55 -9.64 -5.12 -14.11
N ALA A 56 -10.41 -5.77 -14.97
CA ALA A 56 -9.93 -6.75 -15.96
C ALA A 56 -8.92 -6.13 -16.94
N GLU A 57 -9.30 -5.01 -17.54
CA GLU A 57 -8.44 -4.28 -18.48
C GLU A 57 -7.21 -3.68 -17.79
N VAL A 58 -7.31 -3.26 -16.52
CA VAL A 58 -6.15 -2.84 -15.72
C VAL A 58 -5.14 -3.98 -15.65
N ALA A 59 -5.59 -5.18 -15.28
CA ALA A 59 -4.72 -6.34 -15.13
C ALA A 59 -4.14 -6.82 -16.48
N ASP A 60 -4.91 -6.74 -17.56
CA ASP A 60 -4.47 -7.15 -18.91
C ASP A 60 -3.28 -6.30 -19.41
N VAL A 61 -3.35 -4.99 -19.23
CA VAL A 61 -2.41 -4.03 -19.85
C VAL A 61 -1.25 -3.59 -18.94
N THR A 62 -1.18 -4.09 -17.71
CA THR A 62 -0.15 -3.70 -16.74
C THR A 62 0.50 -4.92 -16.10
N GLU A 63 1.80 -4.84 -15.82
CA GLU A 63 2.55 -5.93 -15.18
C GLU A 63 2.58 -5.81 -13.65
N VAL A 64 2.49 -4.57 -13.16
CA VAL A 64 2.43 -4.22 -11.74
C VAL A 64 1.09 -3.55 -11.45
N VAL A 65 0.36 -4.10 -10.48
CA VAL A 65 -0.97 -3.62 -10.07
C VAL A 65 -0.98 -3.29 -8.58
N LEU A 66 -1.37 -2.07 -8.22
CA LEU A 66 -1.74 -1.72 -6.85
C LEU A 66 -3.18 -2.17 -6.58
N ALA A 67 -3.39 -3.06 -5.61
CA ALA A 67 -4.70 -3.51 -5.17
C ALA A 67 -5.20 -2.68 -3.97
N ALA A 68 -5.58 -1.43 -4.19
CA ALA A 68 -6.04 -0.51 -3.15
C ALA A 68 -7.54 -0.68 -2.81
N VAL A 69 -7.93 -1.89 -2.39
CA VAL A 69 -9.28 -2.22 -1.90
C VAL A 69 -9.26 -2.47 -0.38
N PRO A 70 -10.41 -2.42 0.32
CA PRO A 70 -10.47 -2.90 1.70
C PRO A 70 -10.12 -4.39 1.77
N LEU A 71 -9.40 -4.84 2.81
CA LEU A 71 -9.06 -6.25 2.98
C LEU A 71 -10.30 -7.16 3.00
N ALA A 72 -11.42 -6.68 3.54
CA ALA A 72 -12.71 -7.39 3.51
C ALA A 72 -13.24 -7.69 2.09
N ALA A 73 -12.71 -7.00 1.09
CA ALA A 73 -13.06 -7.17 -0.32
C ALA A 73 -11.95 -7.83 -1.14
N HIS A 74 -10.87 -8.33 -0.52
CA HIS A 74 -9.74 -8.93 -1.24
C HIS A 74 -10.19 -10.08 -2.16
N GLU A 75 -11.23 -10.83 -1.78
CA GLU A 75 -11.74 -11.94 -2.60
C GLU A 75 -12.49 -11.51 -3.87
N ARG A 76 -12.75 -10.20 -4.02
CA ARG A 76 -13.32 -9.63 -5.25
C ARG A 76 -12.26 -9.36 -6.31
N LEU A 77 -10.98 -9.44 -5.96
CA LEU A 77 -9.89 -9.35 -6.93
C LEU A 77 -9.89 -10.60 -7.81
N SER A 78 -9.81 -10.43 -9.12
CA SER A 78 -9.86 -11.54 -10.05
C SER A 78 -8.56 -12.35 -10.01
N ARG A 79 -8.63 -13.59 -9.52
CA ARG A 79 -7.49 -14.52 -9.52
C ARG A 79 -6.98 -14.80 -10.93
N ALA A 80 -7.88 -14.90 -11.90
CA ALA A 80 -7.54 -15.24 -13.28
C ALA A 80 -6.80 -14.09 -13.98
N GLU A 81 -7.30 -12.87 -13.83
CA GLU A 81 -6.74 -11.69 -14.51
C GLU A 81 -5.42 -11.24 -13.86
N LEU A 82 -5.27 -11.41 -12.54
CA LEU A 82 -4.05 -11.07 -11.82
C LEU A 82 -3.00 -12.19 -11.83
N ALA A 83 -3.26 -13.34 -12.45
CA ALA A 83 -2.30 -14.42 -12.54
C ALA A 83 -1.01 -13.96 -13.25
N GLY A 84 0.15 -14.30 -12.69
CA GLY A 84 1.47 -13.88 -13.16
C GLY A 84 1.85 -12.43 -12.82
N LYS A 85 0.91 -11.58 -12.42
CA LYS A 85 1.16 -10.16 -12.14
C LYS A 85 1.87 -9.95 -10.81
N ILE A 86 2.57 -8.82 -10.70
CA ILE A 86 3.06 -8.31 -9.41
C ILE A 86 1.92 -7.51 -8.80
N VAL A 87 1.50 -7.86 -7.59
CA VAL A 87 0.40 -7.18 -6.90
C VAL A 87 0.95 -6.49 -5.67
N ILE A 88 0.92 -5.16 -5.67
CA ILE A 88 1.24 -4.35 -4.51
C ILE A 88 0.01 -4.32 -3.60
N ASP A 89 0.17 -4.82 -2.38
CA ASP A 89 -0.86 -4.94 -1.36
C ASP A 89 -0.71 -3.86 -0.27
N PRO A 90 -1.52 -2.78 -0.31
CA PRO A 90 -1.55 -1.76 0.74
C PRO A 90 -2.60 -2.06 1.83
N MET A 91 -3.18 -3.26 1.87
CA MET A 91 -4.31 -3.55 2.72
C MET A 91 -3.90 -3.78 4.19
N ASN A 92 -4.83 -3.42 5.09
CA ASN A 92 -4.70 -3.58 6.53
C ASN A 92 -5.88 -4.40 7.07
N TYR A 93 -5.62 -5.26 8.06
CA TYR A 93 -6.68 -5.94 8.79
C TYR A 93 -7.37 -4.98 9.76
N ALA A 94 -8.67 -4.76 9.54
CA ALA A 94 -9.52 -3.92 10.36
C ALA A 94 -10.82 -4.70 10.64
N PRO A 95 -10.83 -5.60 11.66
CA PRO A 95 -12.02 -6.38 11.97
C PRO A 95 -13.19 -5.48 12.35
N THR A 96 -14.38 -5.86 11.91
CA THR A 96 -15.65 -5.20 12.22
C THR A 96 -16.70 -6.24 12.61
N ALA A 97 -17.87 -5.79 13.11
CA ALA A 97 -19.00 -6.69 13.33
C ALA A 97 -19.48 -7.40 12.06
N ALA A 98 -19.24 -6.80 10.88
CA ALA A 98 -19.66 -7.36 9.59
C ALA A 98 -18.61 -8.27 8.95
N TRP A 99 -17.34 -8.18 9.35
CA TRP A 99 -16.25 -8.95 8.73
C TRP A 99 -15.03 -9.07 9.64
N SER A 100 -14.54 -10.30 9.78
CA SER A 100 -13.29 -10.68 10.44
C SER A 100 -12.74 -11.93 9.76
N SER A 101 -11.48 -12.29 10.04
CA SER A 101 -10.87 -13.53 9.58
C SER A 101 -10.35 -14.30 10.79
N PRO A 102 -10.92 -15.49 11.10
CA PRO A 102 -10.48 -16.28 12.25
C PRO A 102 -9.00 -16.66 12.21
N GLU A 103 -8.42 -16.82 11.02
CA GLU A 103 -7.00 -17.15 10.83
C GLU A 103 -6.09 -15.95 11.14
N LEU A 104 -6.53 -14.72 10.81
CA LEU A 104 -5.85 -13.51 11.23
C LEU A 104 -6.04 -13.27 12.72
N ASP A 105 -7.22 -13.57 13.26
CA ASP A 105 -7.49 -13.44 14.69
C ASP A 105 -6.66 -14.37 15.57
N ARG A 106 -6.24 -15.52 15.04
CA ARG A 106 -5.36 -16.49 15.69
C ARG A 106 -3.88 -16.34 15.30
N ASP A 107 -3.53 -15.30 14.56
CA ASP A 107 -2.17 -15.05 14.07
C ASP A 107 -1.59 -16.21 13.21
N GLU A 108 -2.45 -17.04 12.62
CA GLU A 108 -2.07 -18.16 11.74
C GLU A 108 -1.55 -17.68 10.38
N LEU A 109 -2.00 -16.50 9.93
CA LEU A 109 -1.53 -15.80 8.74
C LEU A 109 -1.38 -14.31 9.05
N THR A 110 -0.49 -13.64 8.31
CA THR A 110 -0.51 -12.18 8.14
C THR A 110 -1.60 -11.76 7.16
N SER A 111 -1.99 -10.48 7.14
CA SER A 111 -3.03 -10.02 6.22
C SER A 111 -2.63 -10.21 4.75
N SER A 112 -1.34 -10.09 4.44
CA SER A 112 -0.84 -10.23 3.08
C SER A 112 -0.61 -11.69 2.68
N GLU A 113 -0.34 -12.60 3.62
CA GLU A 113 -0.43 -14.06 3.35
C GLU A 113 -1.87 -14.48 3.00
N LEU A 114 -2.88 -13.89 3.64
CA LEU A 114 -4.29 -14.11 3.27
C LEU A 114 -4.55 -13.66 1.82
N VAL A 115 -4.05 -12.49 1.43
CA VAL A 115 -4.14 -11.98 0.04
C VAL A 115 -3.40 -12.89 -0.93
N GLN A 116 -2.17 -13.30 -0.62
CA GLN A 116 -1.37 -14.21 -1.46
C GLN A 116 -2.04 -15.58 -1.64
N ARG A 117 -2.71 -16.10 -0.61
CA ARG A 117 -3.50 -17.33 -0.72
C ARG A 117 -4.70 -17.17 -1.68
N HIS A 118 -5.33 -16.00 -1.70
CA HIS A 118 -6.36 -15.71 -2.69
C HIS A 118 -5.74 -15.55 -4.09
N LEU A 119 -4.69 -14.77 -4.22
CA LEU A 119 -4.00 -14.51 -5.47
C LEU A 119 -2.83 -15.48 -5.68
N SER A 120 -3.10 -16.79 -5.59
CA SER A 120 -2.07 -17.84 -5.61
C SER A 120 -1.27 -17.92 -6.92
N GLY A 121 -1.80 -17.35 -8.00
CA GLY A 121 -1.09 -17.19 -9.28
C GLY A 121 -0.29 -15.89 -9.39
N SER A 122 -0.44 -14.95 -8.47
CA SER A 122 0.23 -13.64 -8.48
C SER A 122 1.45 -13.64 -7.55
N ARG A 123 2.30 -12.62 -7.70
CA ARG A 123 3.44 -12.35 -6.82
C ARG A 123 3.09 -11.14 -5.94
N VAL A 124 2.60 -11.38 -4.72
CA VAL A 124 2.15 -10.32 -3.81
C VAL A 124 3.34 -9.70 -3.09
N VAL A 125 3.36 -8.36 -3.05
CA VAL A 125 4.31 -7.57 -2.26
C VAL A 125 3.52 -6.61 -1.39
N LYS A 126 3.62 -6.76 -0.06
CA LYS A 126 3.03 -5.80 0.88
C LYS A 126 3.81 -4.50 0.85
N ALA A 127 3.13 -3.38 0.62
CA ALA A 127 3.74 -2.05 0.67
C ALA A 127 2.67 -0.94 0.73
N LEU A 128 3.06 0.28 1.12
CA LEU A 128 2.19 1.47 1.20
C LEU A 128 1.02 1.37 2.21
N HIS A 129 0.94 0.30 2.98
CA HIS A 129 -0.08 0.10 4.01
C HIS A 129 0.16 0.98 5.24
N SER A 130 1.41 1.38 5.51
CA SER A 130 1.84 2.12 6.71
C SER A 130 1.93 3.64 6.54
N ILE A 131 1.80 4.16 5.31
CA ILE A 131 1.86 5.59 4.98
C ILE A 131 0.52 6.07 4.40
N GLY A 132 0.05 7.24 4.84
CA GLY A 132 -1.17 7.85 4.32
C GLY A 132 -0.96 8.55 2.96
N PRO A 133 -2.02 8.73 2.16
CA PRO A 133 -1.92 9.38 0.84
C PRO A 133 -1.49 10.85 0.93
N HIS A 134 -1.82 11.55 2.02
CA HIS A 134 -1.35 12.92 2.25
C HIS A 134 0.18 12.96 2.39
N GLN A 135 0.74 12.11 3.27
CA GLN A 135 2.17 12.04 3.50
C GLN A 135 2.92 11.47 2.28
N LEU A 136 2.35 10.51 1.56
CA LEU A 136 2.91 10.01 0.29
C LEU A 136 3.17 11.15 -0.70
N LEU A 137 2.25 12.11 -0.80
CA LEU A 137 2.39 13.24 -1.71
C LEU A 137 3.39 14.29 -1.20
N GLN A 138 3.65 14.38 0.11
CA GLN A 138 4.60 15.32 0.70
C GLN A 138 6.04 14.79 0.83
N LEU A 139 6.20 13.48 1.08
CA LEU A 139 7.46 12.86 1.50
C LEU A 139 8.33 12.34 0.36
N HIS A 140 7.85 12.41 -0.89
CA HIS A 140 8.66 12.03 -2.04
C HIS A 140 9.89 12.95 -2.17
N ARG A 141 11.04 12.35 -2.49
CA ARG A 141 12.30 13.07 -2.76
C ARG A 141 13.01 12.47 -3.95
N GLU A 142 13.81 13.29 -4.62
CA GLU A 142 14.74 12.80 -5.63
C GLU A 142 15.74 11.81 -5.02
N ARG A 143 16.25 10.91 -5.86
CA ARG A 143 17.26 9.93 -5.48
C ARG A 143 18.48 10.63 -4.87
N GLY A 144 18.91 10.17 -3.69
CA GLY A 144 20.09 10.67 -2.99
C GLY A 144 19.84 11.86 -2.07
N ALA A 145 18.60 12.36 -1.97
CA ALA A 145 18.24 13.32 -0.94
C ALA A 145 18.46 12.75 0.47
N ALA A 146 19.04 13.55 1.36
CA ALA A 146 19.37 13.10 2.72
C ALA A 146 18.12 12.83 3.59
N ASP A 147 16.99 13.46 3.27
CA ASP A 147 15.70 13.29 3.93
C ASP A 147 14.74 12.38 3.13
N ARG A 148 15.28 11.48 2.31
CA ARG A 148 14.46 10.54 1.54
C ARG A 148 13.79 9.55 2.49
N THR A 149 12.48 9.37 2.30
CA THR A 149 11.68 8.47 3.12
C THR A 149 11.78 7.04 2.60
N ALA A 150 11.98 6.09 3.51
CA ALA A 150 11.99 4.66 3.21
C ALA A 150 10.64 4.03 3.52
N ILE A 151 10.17 3.15 2.63
CA ILE A 151 8.93 2.37 2.80
C ILE A 151 9.26 0.90 3.04
N PRO A 152 8.71 0.25 4.07
CA PRO A 152 8.89 -1.18 4.28
C PRO A 152 8.14 -1.97 3.21
N ILE A 153 8.78 -3.03 2.71
CA ILE A 153 8.13 -4.03 1.86
C ILE A 153 8.29 -5.44 2.44
N SER A 154 7.39 -6.35 2.07
CA SER A 154 7.52 -7.78 2.36
C SER A 154 6.95 -8.58 1.19
N GLY A 155 7.55 -9.72 0.87
CA GLY A 155 7.18 -10.50 -0.30
C GLY A 155 8.05 -11.74 -0.48
N ASP A 156 7.46 -12.81 -1.00
CA ASP A 156 8.15 -14.11 -1.15
C ASP A 156 8.92 -14.24 -2.47
N ASP A 157 8.57 -13.43 -3.48
CA ASP A 157 9.24 -13.41 -4.79
C ASP A 157 10.27 -12.27 -4.85
N ALA A 158 11.55 -12.63 -4.96
CA ALA A 158 12.66 -11.67 -4.99
C ALA A 158 12.63 -10.74 -6.22
N ALA A 159 12.18 -11.23 -7.38
CA ALA A 159 12.09 -10.42 -8.59
C ALA A 159 10.96 -9.38 -8.50
N ALA A 160 9.82 -9.77 -7.91
CA ALA A 160 8.71 -8.88 -7.63
C ALA A 160 9.12 -7.78 -6.62
N LYS A 161 9.79 -8.14 -5.53
CA LYS A 161 10.32 -7.16 -4.57
C LYS A 161 11.31 -6.19 -5.23
N LYS A 162 12.15 -6.68 -6.15
CA LYS A 162 13.06 -5.82 -6.91
C LYS A 162 12.30 -4.83 -7.80
N GLU A 163 11.30 -5.28 -8.57
CA GLU A 163 10.52 -4.38 -9.43
C GLU A 163 9.73 -3.35 -8.63
N VAL A 164 9.17 -3.73 -7.46
CA VAL A 164 8.52 -2.79 -6.54
C VAL A 164 9.52 -1.78 -5.95
N THR A 165 10.74 -2.23 -5.64
CA THR A 165 11.82 -1.34 -5.19
C THR A 165 12.21 -0.33 -6.25
N ASP A 166 12.39 -0.80 -7.49
CA ASP A 166 12.69 0.07 -8.64
C ASP A 166 11.55 1.07 -8.91
N LEU A 167 10.29 0.64 -8.77
CA LEU A 167 9.12 1.53 -8.86
C LEU A 167 9.13 2.59 -7.76
N PHE A 168 9.38 2.21 -6.51
CA PHE A 168 9.36 3.16 -5.40
C PHE A 168 10.49 4.19 -5.50
N ASP A 169 11.62 3.80 -6.08
CA ASP A 169 12.67 4.74 -6.40
C ASP A 169 12.18 5.84 -7.38
N VAL A 170 11.46 5.45 -8.44
CA VAL A 170 10.83 6.41 -9.38
C VAL A 170 9.78 7.27 -8.66
N LEU A 171 9.00 6.69 -7.76
CA LEU A 171 8.03 7.43 -6.95
C LEU A 171 8.69 8.37 -5.92
N GLY A 172 9.99 8.25 -5.67
CA GLY A 172 10.76 9.14 -4.80
C GLY A 172 10.98 8.61 -3.38
N PHE A 173 11.00 7.29 -3.21
CA PHE A 173 11.14 6.62 -1.91
C PHE A 173 12.29 5.60 -1.93
N ASP A 174 12.96 5.45 -0.79
CA ASP A 174 13.80 4.29 -0.53
C ASP A 174 12.92 3.11 -0.07
N VAL A 175 13.51 1.93 -0.01
CA VAL A 175 12.83 0.70 0.42
C VAL A 175 13.65 -0.03 1.46
N VAL A 176 12.95 -0.59 2.46
CA VAL A 176 13.51 -1.60 3.37
C VAL A 176 12.75 -2.91 3.18
N ASP A 177 13.46 -3.95 2.75
CA ASP A 177 12.89 -5.30 2.62
C ASP A 177 12.89 -6.00 3.98
N LEU A 178 11.69 -6.23 4.52
CA LEU A 178 11.49 -6.91 5.80
C LEU A 178 11.46 -8.44 5.67
N GLY A 179 11.62 -8.97 4.45
CA GLY A 179 11.67 -10.41 4.17
C GLY A 179 10.40 -10.96 3.52
N PRO A 180 10.01 -12.21 3.86
CA PRO A 180 8.84 -12.86 3.28
C PRO A 180 7.53 -12.24 3.80
N LEU A 181 6.39 -12.58 3.18
CA LEU A 181 5.07 -12.11 3.63
C LEU A 181 4.77 -12.49 5.08
N ALA A 182 5.30 -13.62 5.55
CA ALA A 182 5.21 -14.04 6.96
C ALA A 182 5.83 -13.05 7.96
N GLU A 183 6.71 -12.14 7.51
CA GLU A 183 7.30 -11.07 8.35
C GLU A 183 6.57 -9.73 8.19
N SER A 184 5.53 -9.64 7.36
CA SER A 184 4.86 -8.38 7.06
C SER A 184 4.19 -7.74 8.27
N TRP A 185 3.80 -8.56 9.26
CA TRP A 185 3.23 -8.12 10.55
C TRP A 185 4.10 -7.08 11.26
N ARG A 186 5.43 -7.05 11.02
CA ARG A 186 6.36 -6.09 11.64
C ARG A 186 6.05 -4.62 11.34
N SER A 187 5.30 -4.37 10.26
CA SER A 187 4.93 -3.04 9.79
C SER A 187 3.41 -2.83 9.70
N GLU A 188 2.63 -3.79 10.19
CA GLU A 188 1.16 -3.77 10.17
C GLU A 188 0.58 -2.98 11.37
N PRO A 189 -0.73 -2.70 11.39
CA PRO A 189 -1.38 -2.01 12.52
C PRO A 189 -0.99 -2.59 13.88
N ASN A 190 -0.95 -1.73 14.89
CA ASN A 190 -0.46 -2.00 16.26
C ASN A 190 1.06 -2.23 16.39
N THR A 191 1.85 -1.95 15.35
CA THR A 191 3.32 -1.92 15.46
C THR A 191 3.86 -0.49 15.47
N PRO A 192 5.07 -0.25 16.03
CA PRO A 192 5.71 1.06 16.01
C PRO A 192 5.98 1.61 14.59
N LEU A 193 6.04 0.73 13.59
CA LEU A 193 6.32 1.11 12.20
C LEU A 193 5.05 1.51 11.42
N TYR A 194 3.87 1.35 12.01
CA TYR A 194 2.60 1.70 11.37
C TYR A 194 2.19 3.16 11.66
N ALA A 195 2.01 3.95 10.59
CA ALA A 195 1.57 5.35 10.59
C ALA A 195 2.49 6.34 11.32
N LEU A 196 2.69 6.19 12.64
CA LEU A 196 3.34 7.16 13.53
C LEU A 196 4.70 7.66 13.02
N PRO A 197 5.62 6.82 12.50
CA PRO A 197 6.90 7.33 11.99
C PRO A 197 6.73 8.38 10.88
N TYR A 198 5.68 8.26 10.07
CA TYR A 198 5.42 9.14 8.92
C TYR A 198 4.61 10.38 9.26
N VAL A 199 4.00 10.46 10.44
CA VAL A 199 3.10 11.56 10.86
C VAL A 199 3.54 12.25 12.16
N GLY A 200 4.56 11.73 12.83
CA GLY A 200 5.08 12.27 14.08
C GLY A 200 4.25 11.89 15.32
N GLU A 201 4.39 12.68 16.37
CA GLU A 201 3.72 12.44 17.64
C GLU A 201 2.30 13.03 17.66
N PRO A 202 1.28 12.25 18.05
CA PRO A 202 -0.07 12.75 18.17
C PRO A 202 -0.20 13.71 19.35
N PRO A 203 -1.09 14.72 19.26
CA PRO A 203 -1.55 15.46 20.42
C PRO A 203 -2.03 14.53 21.54
N SER A 204 -1.77 14.91 22.80
CA SER A 204 -2.26 14.16 23.95
C SER A 204 -3.77 14.22 24.07
N GLY A 205 -4.42 13.11 24.44
CA GLY A 205 -5.84 13.08 24.81
C GLY A 205 -6.83 12.95 23.65
N LEU A 206 -6.37 12.63 22.44
CA LEU A 206 -7.25 12.34 21.31
C LEU A 206 -8.05 11.05 21.55
N THR A 207 -9.34 11.08 21.23
CA THR A 207 -10.13 9.87 21.01
C THR A 207 -9.61 9.10 19.79
N PRO A 208 -9.95 7.81 19.62
CA PRO A 208 -9.56 7.05 18.42
C PRO A 208 -9.97 7.70 17.10
N VAL A 209 -11.15 8.31 17.03
CA VAL A 209 -11.63 9.00 15.82
C VAL A 209 -10.83 10.26 15.54
N GLU A 210 -10.55 11.05 16.57
CA GLU A 210 -9.72 12.26 16.44
C GLU A 210 -8.27 11.91 16.09
N PHE A 211 -7.73 10.81 16.63
CA PHE A 211 -6.40 10.29 16.27
C PHE A 211 -6.33 9.94 14.78
N VAL A 212 -7.32 9.22 14.25
CA VAL A 212 -7.37 8.88 12.82
C VAL A 212 -7.47 10.13 11.96
N ALA A 213 -8.34 11.08 12.33
CA ALA A 213 -8.49 12.34 11.59
C ALA A 213 -7.19 13.17 11.62
N TRP A 214 -6.52 13.25 12.78
CA TRP A 214 -5.23 13.90 12.90
C TRP A 214 -4.17 13.21 12.04
N ALA A 215 -4.00 11.89 12.13
CA ALA A 215 -3.00 11.17 11.37
C ALA A 215 -3.19 11.31 9.84
N GLN A 216 -4.44 11.42 9.38
CA GLN A 216 -4.76 11.65 7.97
C GLN A 216 -4.40 13.05 7.47
N ALA A 217 -4.29 14.04 8.37
CA ALA A 217 -4.06 15.45 8.04
C ALA A 217 -2.69 15.98 8.51
N ALA A 218 -1.96 15.23 9.34
CA ALA A 218 -0.67 15.61 9.87
C ALA A 218 0.38 15.74 8.76
N ASP A 219 1.28 16.71 8.87
CA ASP A 219 2.39 16.84 7.94
C ASP A 219 3.30 15.60 7.97
N GLY A 220 3.84 15.26 6.81
CA GLY A 220 4.74 14.14 6.64
C GLY A 220 6.06 14.35 7.38
N VAL A 221 6.46 13.34 8.15
CA VAL A 221 7.78 13.24 8.76
C VAL A 221 8.64 12.26 7.96
N PRO A 222 9.81 12.69 7.43
CA PRO A 222 10.71 11.77 6.76
C PRO A 222 11.20 10.64 7.67
N VAL A 223 11.23 9.41 7.14
CA VAL A 223 11.68 8.22 7.86
C VAL A 223 12.84 7.59 7.11
N SER A 224 14.02 7.55 7.70
CA SER A 224 15.19 6.91 7.08
C SER A 224 15.09 5.38 7.07
N ALA A 225 15.82 4.73 6.17
CA ALA A 225 15.92 3.26 6.14
C ALA A 225 16.39 2.67 7.49
N ALA A 226 17.38 3.30 8.14
CA ALA A 226 17.87 2.87 9.44
C ALA A 226 16.79 2.92 10.54
N GLN A 227 15.91 3.94 10.51
CA GLN A 227 14.78 4.01 11.44
C GLN A 227 13.76 2.90 11.16
N VAL A 228 13.45 2.62 9.89
CA VAL A 228 12.56 1.50 9.51
C VAL A 228 13.11 0.16 9.99
N GLU A 229 14.41 -0.11 9.76
CA GLU A 229 15.09 -1.33 10.21
C GLU A 229 15.06 -1.46 11.74
N GLN A 230 15.37 -0.38 12.46
CA GLN A 230 15.36 -0.35 13.93
C GLN A 230 13.96 -0.66 14.48
N LEU A 231 12.93 -0.01 13.95
CA LEU A 231 11.54 -0.21 14.39
C LEU A 231 11.05 -1.63 14.09
N ALA A 232 11.37 -2.16 12.89
CA ALA A 232 11.00 -3.52 12.51
C ALA A 232 11.72 -4.59 13.35
N ALA A 233 12.98 -4.36 13.75
CA ALA A 233 13.74 -5.26 14.60
C ALA A 233 13.27 -5.25 16.06
N ALA A 234 12.83 -4.10 16.57
CA ALA A 234 12.38 -3.94 17.95
C ALA A 234 10.92 -4.37 18.17
N THR A 235 10.15 -4.59 17.10
CA THR A 235 8.72 -4.88 17.20
C THR A 235 8.45 -6.29 17.72
N VAL A 236 7.41 -6.42 18.53
CA VAL A 236 6.93 -7.69 19.10
C VAL A 236 5.55 -7.96 18.54
N ARG A 237 5.32 -9.19 18.07
CA ARG A 237 4.04 -9.54 17.44
C ARG A 237 2.91 -9.49 18.46
N GLY A 238 2.05 -8.49 18.31
CA GLY A 238 0.77 -8.41 19.00
C GLY A 238 -0.37 -8.99 18.15
N PRO A 239 -1.62 -8.88 18.63
CA PRO A 239 -2.78 -9.30 17.86
C PRO A 239 -2.87 -8.56 16.51
N ALA A 240 -3.17 -9.30 15.44
CA ALA A 240 -3.33 -8.72 14.12
C ALA A 240 -4.45 -7.67 14.04
N GLY A 241 -4.18 -6.60 13.28
CA GLY A 241 -5.16 -5.61 12.83
C GLY A 241 -5.63 -4.63 13.91
N PHE A 242 -6.40 -3.61 13.52
CA PHE A 242 -6.90 -2.61 14.48
C PHE A 242 -7.85 -3.25 15.49
N ARG A 243 -7.40 -3.40 16.75
CA ARG A 243 -8.25 -3.78 17.88
C ARG A 243 -8.39 -2.57 18.78
N TRP A 244 -9.47 -1.82 18.57
CA TRP A 244 -9.87 -0.68 19.39
C TRP A 244 -10.53 -1.15 20.69
#